data_AF-A0A2T2RQI4-F1
#
_entry.id   AF-A0A2T2RQI4-F1
#
_cell.length_a   1.000
_cell.length_b   1.000
_cell.length_c   1.000
_cell.angle_alpha   90.00
_cell.angle_beta   90.00
_cell.angle_gamma   90.00
#
_symmetry.space_group_name_H-M   'P 1'
#
loop_
_entity.id
_entity.type
_entity.pdbx_description
1 polymer ?
#
loop_
_entity_poly.entity_id
_entity_poly.type
_entity_poly.pdbx_seq_one_letter_code
_entity_poly.pdbx_strand_id
1 'polypeptide(L)' 'MEAEDAEGEAFNNAATEVDDLVAYLSFLGANPDGARNLEPRGNNTFGFEDLPSNLGVSDNDFNDAVFQFDFSV' A
#
# COMPACT_ATOMS: atom_id res chain seq x y z
N MET A 1 5.41 18.95 3.27
CA MET A 1 5.64 17.51 3.47
C MET A 1 5.35 17.26 4.91
N GLU A 2 4.12 16.85 5.20
CA GLU A 2 3.69 16.48 6.54
C GLU A 2 3.43 14.97 6.48
N ALA A 3 4.10 14.22 7.37
CA ALA A 3 3.84 12.80 7.52
C ALA A 3 2.52 12.64 8.31
N GLU A 4 1.83 11.52 8.14
CA GLU A 4 0.57 11.19 8.84
C GLU A 4 0.54 11.60 10.33
N ASP A 5 1.65 11.41 11.05
CA ASP A 5 1.81 11.79 12.47
C ASP A 5 1.68 13.31 12.76
N ALA A 6 1.73 14.17 11.74
CA ALA A 6 1.63 15.62 11.87
C ALA A 6 0.18 16.15 11.74
N GLU A 7 -0.75 15.37 11.19
CA GLU A 7 -2.11 15.82 10.84
C GLU A 7 -3.09 15.79 12.04
N GLY A 8 -2.72 15.19 13.18
CA GLY A 8 -3.54 15.19 14.40
C GLY A 8 -4.86 14.40 14.33
N GLU A 9 -5.06 13.65 13.24
CA GLU A 9 -6.23 12.81 12.97
C GLU A 9 -6.05 11.35 13.46
N ALA A 10 -7.04 10.51 13.21
CA ALA A 10 -6.99 9.09 13.54
C ALA A 10 -5.81 8.38 12.86
N PHE A 11 -5.00 7.66 13.65
CA PHE A 11 -3.91 6.79 13.15
C PHE A 11 -4.43 5.85 12.06
N ASN A 12 -3.66 5.75 10.98
CA ASN A 12 -3.90 4.95 9.78
C ASN A 12 -5.13 5.42 8.97
N ASN A 13 -5.17 6.70 8.59
CA ASN A 13 -6.16 7.30 7.69
C ASN A 13 -5.73 7.23 6.20
N ALA A 14 -6.72 7.16 5.30
CA ALA A 14 -6.45 7.08 3.87
C ALA A 14 -6.01 8.43 3.31
N ALA A 15 -5.15 8.39 2.29
CA ALA A 15 -4.77 9.57 1.55
C ALA A 15 -6.02 10.29 1.02
N THR A 16 -6.03 11.60 1.18
CA THR A 16 -7.07 12.51 0.70
C THR A 16 -6.61 13.31 -0.52
N GLU A 17 -5.29 13.48 -0.67
CA GLU A 17 -4.62 14.11 -1.79
C GLU A 17 -3.46 13.25 -2.32
N VAL A 18 -3.03 13.48 -3.56
CA VAL A 18 -1.99 12.65 -4.21
C VAL A 18 -0.59 12.82 -3.58
N ASP A 19 -0.37 13.96 -2.91
CA ASP A 19 0.91 14.29 -2.28
C ASP A 19 0.94 13.90 -0.78
N ASP A 20 -0.11 13.24 -0.28
CA ASP A 20 -0.19 12.75 1.10
C ASP A 20 0.82 11.62 1.32
N LEU A 21 1.64 11.73 2.37
CA LEU A 21 2.62 10.71 2.70
C LEU A 21 1.99 9.61 3.56
N VAL A 22 1.30 8.69 2.91
CA VAL A 22 0.62 7.53 3.54
C VAL A 22 1.31 6.23 3.10
N ALA A 23 1.62 5.37 4.06
CA ALA A 23 2.16 4.04 3.77
C ALA A 23 1.02 3.03 3.69
N TYR A 24 0.84 2.42 2.53
CA TYR A 24 -0.08 1.31 2.36
C TYR A 24 0.64 0.02 2.74
N LEU A 25 0.04 -0.85 3.54
CA LEU A 25 0.63 -2.15 3.92
C LEU A 25 -0.41 -3.26 3.82
N SER A 26 0.03 -4.47 3.50
CA SER A 26 -0.84 -5.64 3.34
C SER A 26 -1.50 -6.16 4.62
N PHE A 27 -1.18 -5.58 5.77
CA PHE A 27 -1.83 -5.95 7.03
C PHE A 27 -3.23 -5.34 7.03
N LEU A 28 -4.27 -6.18 7.06
CA LEU A 28 -5.68 -5.78 6.93
C LEU A 28 -6.18 -4.73 7.94
N GLY A 29 -5.38 -4.36 8.95
CA GLY A 29 -5.66 -3.26 9.89
C GLY A 29 -4.80 -2.01 9.72
N ALA A 30 -3.80 -2.03 8.83
CA ALA A 30 -2.88 -0.94 8.51
C ALA A 30 -2.99 -0.51 7.04
N ASN A 31 -4.05 -0.94 6.34
CA ASN A 31 -4.38 -0.38 5.04
C ASN A 31 -5.56 0.60 5.18
N PRO A 32 -5.32 1.91 5.13
CA PRO A 32 -6.37 2.88 5.43
C PRO A 32 -7.53 2.94 4.45
N ASP A 33 -7.33 2.59 3.17
CA ASP A 33 -8.38 2.62 2.16
C ASP A 33 -9.17 1.30 2.08
N GLY A 34 -8.73 0.27 2.82
CA GLY A 34 -9.33 -1.06 2.83
C GLY A 34 -9.20 -1.83 1.50
N ALA A 35 -8.43 -1.32 0.54
CA ALA A 35 -8.15 -1.99 -0.71
C ALA A 35 -7.12 -3.13 -0.53
N ARG A 36 -6.79 -3.81 -1.62
CA ARG A 36 -5.63 -4.71 -1.64
C ARG A 36 -4.44 -3.89 -2.13
N ASN A 37 -3.33 -3.93 -1.41
CA ASN A 37 -2.04 -3.36 -1.87
C ASN A 37 -0.94 -4.42 -2.03
N LEU A 38 -1.26 -5.70 -1.78
CA LEU A 38 -0.35 -6.82 -1.99
C LEU A 38 -1.08 -7.96 -2.70
N GLU A 39 -0.49 -8.44 -3.79
CA GLU A 39 -1.04 -9.53 -4.59
C GLU A 39 -0.07 -10.71 -4.71
N PRO A 40 -0.49 -11.95 -4.39
CA PRO A 40 0.29 -13.13 -4.70
C PRO A 40 0.30 -13.40 -6.22
N ARG A 41 1.50 -13.50 -6.80
CA ARG A 41 1.71 -13.79 -8.23
C ARG A 41 2.17 -15.23 -8.51
N GLY A 42 2.30 -16.06 -7.46
CA GLY A 42 2.80 -17.44 -7.54
C GLY A 42 4.32 -17.54 -7.38
N ASN A 43 4.86 -18.75 -7.20
CA ASN A 43 6.30 -19.00 -7.00
C ASN A 43 6.97 -18.13 -5.91
N ASN A 44 6.26 -17.91 -4.79
CA ASN A 44 6.67 -16.99 -3.72
C ASN A 44 6.92 -15.54 -4.18
N THR A 45 6.32 -15.14 -5.31
CA THR A 45 6.35 -13.79 -5.84
C THR A 45 5.12 -13.02 -5.37
N PHE A 46 5.34 -11.79 -4.93
CA PHE A 46 4.32 -10.86 -4.47
C PHE A 46 4.49 -9.53 -5.18
N GLY A 47 3.39 -9.02 -5.74
CA GLY A 47 3.30 -7.68 -6.31
C GLY A 47 2.71 -6.68 -5.31
N PHE A 48 3.07 -5.42 -5.44
CA PHE A 48 2.67 -4.33 -4.56
C PHE A 48 2.10 -3.16 -5.36
N GLU A 49 1.12 -2.47 -4.80
CA GLU A 49 0.56 -1.21 -5.33
C GLU A 49 0.83 -0.10 -4.30
N ASP A 50 1.56 0.96 -4.70
CA ASP A 50 1.98 2.03 -3.80
C ASP A 50 0.99 3.19 -3.69
N LEU A 51 0.06 3.30 -4.65
CA LEU A 51 -0.94 4.35 -4.70
C LEU A 51 -2.26 3.99 -4.01
N PRO A 52 -2.96 5.00 -3.43
CA PRO A 52 -4.33 4.85 -2.95
C PRO A 52 -5.31 4.42 -4.03
N SER A 53 -6.17 3.47 -3.69
CA SER A 53 -7.29 3.07 -4.56
C SER A 53 -8.43 4.11 -4.53
N ASN A 54 -8.58 4.86 -3.42
CA ASN A 54 -9.67 5.83 -3.23
C ASN A 54 -9.53 7.14 -4.03
N LEU A 55 -8.34 7.44 -4.56
CA LEU A 55 -8.09 8.65 -5.36
C LEU A 55 -8.21 8.43 -6.88
N GLY A 56 -8.39 7.17 -7.32
CA GLY A 56 -8.52 6.83 -8.74
C GLY A 56 -7.25 7.05 -9.58
N VAL A 57 -6.10 7.15 -8.92
CA VAL A 57 -4.77 7.33 -9.55
C VAL A 57 -3.99 6.02 -9.65
N SER A 58 -4.29 5.05 -8.78
CA SER A 58 -3.78 3.68 -8.86
C SER A 58 -4.28 2.99 -10.14
N ASP A 59 -3.39 2.28 -10.84
CA ASP A 59 -3.75 1.48 -12.01
C ASP A 59 -4.10 0.02 -11.67
N ASN A 60 -3.89 -0.37 -10.41
CA ASN A 60 -4.29 -1.64 -9.79
C ASN A 60 -3.67 -2.87 -10.48
N ASP A 61 -2.47 -2.71 -11.04
CA ASP A 61 -1.76 -3.81 -11.68
C ASP A 61 -0.75 -4.51 -10.75
N PHE A 62 -0.52 -3.96 -9.55
CA PHE A 62 0.35 -4.49 -8.49
C PHE A 62 1.80 -4.70 -8.92
N ASN A 63 2.33 -3.86 -9.82
CA ASN A 63 3.70 -3.97 -10.32
C ASN A 63 4.64 -2.86 -9.84
N ASP A 64 4.16 -1.88 -9.05
CA ASP A 64 4.97 -0.79 -8.49
C ASP A 64 6.17 -1.31 -7.69
N ALA A 65 5.99 -2.44 -7.01
CA ALA A 65 7.10 -3.28 -6.55
C ALA A 65 6.78 -4.78 -6.66
N VAL A 66 7.80 -5.59 -6.97
CA VAL A 66 7.66 -7.05 -7.04
C VAL A 66 8.80 -7.73 -6.29
N PHE A 67 8.45 -8.61 -5.35
CA PHE A 67 9.39 -9.35 -4.50
C PHE A 67 9.22 -10.85 -4.72
N GLN A 68 10.31 -11.61 -4.82
CA GLN A 68 10.28 -13.07 -4.78
C GLN A 68 11.10 -13.56 -3.59
N PHE A 69 10.55 -14.52 -2.85
CA PHE A 69 11.23 -15.13 -1.71
C PHE A 69 11.70 -16.54 -2.04
N ASP A 70 13.00 -16.76 -1.97
CA ASP A 70 13.60 -18.09 -2.03
C ASP A 70 14.00 -18.53 -0.62
N PHE A 71 13.60 -19.75 -0.25
CA PHE A 71 13.86 -20.31 1.07
C PHE A 71 14.95 -21.37 0.97
N SER A 72 15.98 -21.25 1.79
CA SER A 72 17.01 -22.27 2.00
C SER A 72 17.04 -22.67 3.48
N VAL A 73 17.37 -23.94 3.74
CA VAL A 73 17.58 -24.47 5.11
C VAL A 73 19.05 -24.37 5.48
#